data_AF-A0A6C0KNG8-F1
#
_entry.id   AF-A0A6C0KNG8-F1
#
_cell.length_a   1.000
_cell.length_b   1.000
_cell.length_c   1.000
_cell.angle_alpha   90.00
_cell.angle_beta   90.00
_cell.angle_gamma   90.00
#
_symmetry.space_group_name_H-M   'P 1'
#
loop_
_entity.id
_entity.type
_entity.pdbx_description
1 polymer ?
#
loop_
_entity_poly.entity_id
_entity_poly.type
_entity_poly.pdbx_seq_one_letter_code
_entity_poly.pdbx_strand_id
1 'polypeptide(L)'
;MSDTDSKQVNLESTEKSHVEIKLDDIGVVLTEEQQQIVQHVYQSAKNATESMLHHSNVDTTLVITQMIGQVVKILEYVKINDKKISGSNKKAVALHVGRLLIKEVVQEEGMRQKLVMVYDAVADQTLEVLIDVSHVVNTKVKDVASSCYSWICGI
;
A
#
# COMPACT_ATOMS: atom_id res chain seq x y z
N MET A 1 31.62 -30.23 -1.38
CA MET A 1 30.32 -30.92 -1.44
C MET A 1 29.44 -30.29 -0.39
N SER A 2 28.53 -29.40 -0.78
CA SER A 2 27.15 -29.74 -1.22
C SER A 2 26.24 -29.79 0.01
N ASP A 3 25.10 -29.12 0.10
CA ASP A 3 24.36 -28.29 -0.83
C ASP A 3 23.41 -27.40 -0.01
N THR A 4 23.10 -26.26 -0.60
CA THR A 4 21.97 -25.35 -0.35
C THR A 4 20.68 -26.09 0.01
N ASP A 5 19.95 -25.59 1.01
CA ASP A 5 18.49 -25.76 1.00
C ASP A 5 17.80 -24.47 1.45
N SER A 6 17.27 -23.78 0.44
CA SER A 6 16.46 -22.58 0.57
C SER A 6 15.11 -23.00 1.13
N LYS A 7 14.76 -22.52 2.33
CA LYS A 7 13.39 -22.66 2.84
C LYS A 7 12.42 -21.87 1.96
N GLN A 8 11.84 -22.56 0.98
CA GLN A 8 10.63 -22.17 0.29
C GLN A 8 9.48 -22.20 1.32
N VAL A 9 8.82 -21.07 1.52
CA VAL A 9 7.53 -21.03 2.22
C VAL A 9 6.46 -21.29 1.16
N ASN A 10 6.09 -22.56 1.05
CA ASN A 10 4.96 -23.01 0.24
C ASN A 10 3.66 -22.80 1.04
N LEU A 11 2.59 -22.49 0.32
CA LEU A 11 1.28 -22.12 0.86
C LEU A 11 0.68 -23.22 1.71
N GLU A 12 0.43 -22.93 2.99
CA GLU A 12 -0.59 -23.62 3.77
C GLU A 12 -1.65 -22.64 4.26
N SER A 13 -2.86 -22.97 3.79
CA SER A 13 -4.17 -22.45 4.15
C SER A 13 -4.25 -21.90 5.57
N THR A 14 -4.21 -20.57 5.69
CA THR A 14 -4.64 -19.86 6.91
C THR A 14 -5.96 -19.17 6.60
N GLU A 15 -6.96 -19.50 7.41
CA GLU A 15 -8.35 -19.06 7.34
C GLU A 15 -8.47 -17.59 6.93
N LYS A 16 -9.00 -17.38 5.71
CA LYS A 16 -9.50 -16.06 5.29
C LYS A 16 -10.71 -15.74 6.16
N SER A 17 -10.53 -14.88 7.15
CA SER A 17 -11.65 -14.07 7.63
C SER A 17 -12.15 -13.25 6.45
N HIS A 18 -13.28 -13.65 5.89
CA HIS A 18 -13.98 -12.89 4.87
C HIS A 18 -14.47 -11.59 5.52
N VAL A 19 -13.66 -10.54 5.44
CA VAL A 19 -14.14 -9.19 5.73
C VAL A 19 -15.06 -8.82 4.58
N GLU A 20 -16.37 -8.86 4.83
CA GLU A 20 -17.39 -8.38 3.91
C GLU A 20 -17.32 -6.85 3.86
N ILE A 21 -16.37 -6.34 3.07
CA ILE A 21 -16.20 -4.90 2.87
C ILE A 21 -17.43 -4.42 2.09
N LYS A 22 -18.28 -3.60 2.71
CA LYS A 22 -19.39 -2.93 2.02
C LYS A 22 -18.82 -1.84 1.11
N LEU A 23 -18.65 -2.18 -0.17
CA LEU A 23 -17.97 -1.39 -1.21
C LEU A 23 -18.80 -0.21 -1.76
N ASP A 24 -20.08 -0.09 -1.40
CA ASP A 24 -21.06 0.73 -2.14
C ASP A 24 -21.01 2.25 -1.84
N ASP A 25 -20.30 2.69 -0.81
CA ASP A 25 -20.35 4.09 -0.33
C ASP A 25 -19.26 5.02 -0.91
N ILE A 26 -18.34 4.51 -1.76
CA ILE A 26 -17.12 5.25 -2.15
C ILE A 26 -17.20 5.83 -3.59
N GLY A 27 -18.24 5.50 -4.36
CA GLY A 27 -18.45 6.03 -5.73
C GLY A 27 -17.41 5.59 -6.77
N VAL A 28 -16.47 4.71 -6.39
CA VAL A 28 -15.41 4.17 -7.26
C VAL A 28 -15.64 2.68 -7.41
N VAL A 29 -15.95 2.26 -8.64
CA VAL A 29 -16.12 0.84 -8.99
C VAL A 29 -14.74 0.23 -9.21
N LEU A 30 -14.33 -0.67 -8.33
CA LEU A 30 -13.10 -1.44 -8.46
C LEU A 30 -13.28 -2.63 -9.39
N THR A 31 -12.26 -2.93 -10.19
CA THR A 31 -12.21 -4.18 -10.96
C THR A 31 -12.04 -5.39 -10.03
N GLU A 32 -12.34 -6.60 -10.51
CA GLU A 32 -12.13 -7.83 -9.72
C GLU A 32 -10.69 -7.99 -9.24
N GLU A 33 -9.70 -7.67 -10.09
CA GLU A 33 -8.29 -7.67 -9.73
C GLU A 33 -8.02 -6.68 -8.58
N GLN A 34 -8.54 -5.46 -8.67
CA GLN A 34 -8.37 -4.44 -7.64
C GLN A 34 -9.02 -4.84 -6.32
N GLN A 35 -10.20 -5.47 -6.36
CA GLN A 35 -10.88 -5.99 -5.17
C GLN A 35 -10.04 -7.08 -4.49
N GLN A 36 -9.43 -7.98 -5.26
CA GLN A 36 -8.51 -8.98 -4.71
C GLN A 36 -7.31 -8.31 -4.01
N ILE A 37 -6.71 -7.30 -4.63
CA ILE A 37 -5.61 -6.54 -4.02
C ILE A 37 -6.07 -5.91 -2.71
N VAL A 38 -7.25 -5.26 -2.68
CA VAL A 38 -7.82 -4.67 -1.46
C VAL A 38 -7.89 -5.71 -0.34
N GLN A 39 -8.46 -6.89 -0.60
CA GLN A 39 -8.56 -7.96 0.40
C GLN A 39 -7.19 -8.39 0.95
N HIS A 40 -6.15 -8.38 0.12
CA HIS A 40 -4.79 -8.74 0.54
C HIS A 40 -4.11 -7.66 1.39
N VAL A 41 -4.37 -6.38 1.13
CA VAL A 41 -3.64 -5.28 1.79
C VAL A 41 -4.39 -4.66 2.97
N TYR A 42 -5.70 -4.85 3.03
CA TYR A 42 -6.57 -4.11 3.93
C TYR A 42 -6.18 -4.23 5.40
N GLN A 43 -6.05 -5.45 5.91
CA GLN A 43 -5.76 -5.67 7.33
C GLN A 43 -4.41 -5.08 7.75
N SER A 44 -3.38 -5.25 6.91
CA SER A 44 -2.06 -4.67 7.14
C SER A 44 -2.11 -3.15 7.17
N ALA A 45 -2.89 -2.54 6.26
CA ALA A 45 -3.07 -1.10 6.21
C ALA A 45 -3.88 -0.57 7.40
N LYS A 46 -4.89 -1.32 7.86
CA LYS A 46 -5.70 -1.01 9.04
C LYS A 46 -4.85 -0.97 10.31
N ASN A 47 -4.09 -2.02 10.55
CA ASN A 47 -3.19 -2.11 11.71
C ASN A 47 -2.16 -0.97 11.71
N ALA A 48 -1.59 -0.63 10.54
CA ALA A 48 -0.66 0.49 10.42
C ALA A 48 -1.34 1.82 10.75
N THR A 49 -2.54 2.06 10.24
CA THR A 49 -3.30 3.30 10.46
C THR A 49 -3.72 3.47 11.93
N GLU A 50 -4.21 2.40 12.56
CA GLU A 50 -4.55 2.39 14.00
C GLU A 50 -3.35 2.75 14.87
N SER A 51 -2.16 2.18 14.57
CA SER A 51 -0.94 2.48 15.32
C SER A 51 -0.51 3.95 15.23
N MET A 52 -0.81 4.61 14.11
CA MET A 52 -0.45 6.00 13.86
C MET A 52 -1.39 6.98 14.58
N LEU A 53 -2.69 6.68 14.58
CA LEU A 53 -3.71 7.56 15.18
C LEU A 53 -3.63 7.59 16.71
N HIS A 54 -3.22 6.47 17.35
CA HIS A 54 -3.03 6.40 18.81
C HIS A 54 -1.94 7.34 19.36
N HIS A 55 -1.13 7.98 18.51
CA HIS A 55 0.00 8.83 18.93
C HIS A 55 -0.14 10.31 18.55
N SER A 56 -1.29 10.76 18.03
CA SER A 56 -1.33 12.01 17.25
C SER A 56 -1.96 13.21 17.94
N ASN A 57 -1.10 14.12 18.43
CA ASN A 57 -1.35 15.57 18.49
C ASN A 57 -0.89 16.25 17.17
N VAL A 58 -0.92 15.50 16.06
CA VAL A 58 -0.21 15.79 14.81
C VAL A 58 -1.17 16.40 13.78
N ASP A 59 -0.65 17.27 12.92
CA ASP A 59 -1.41 17.89 11.83
C ASP A 59 -2.14 16.85 10.93
N THR A 60 -3.40 17.13 10.60
CA THR A 60 -4.28 16.25 9.82
C THR A 60 -3.68 15.89 8.45
N THR A 61 -3.02 16.82 7.77
CA THR A 61 -2.41 16.59 6.45
C THR A 61 -1.22 15.65 6.55
N LEU A 62 -0.44 15.78 7.62
CA LEU A 62 0.70 14.89 7.87
C LEU A 62 0.22 13.46 8.15
N VAL A 63 -0.84 13.29 8.96
CA VAL A 63 -1.46 11.98 9.21
C VAL A 63 -1.93 11.33 7.90
N ILE A 64 -2.63 12.08 7.05
CA ILE A 64 -3.06 11.60 5.73
C ILE A 64 -1.88 11.20 4.86
N THR A 65 -0.84 12.04 4.79
CA THR A 65 0.36 11.78 3.98
C THR A 65 1.06 10.50 4.43
N GLN A 66 1.22 10.32 5.74
CA GLN A 66 1.84 9.13 6.31
C GLN A 66 0.97 7.88 6.03
N MET A 67 -0.35 7.99 6.16
CA MET A 67 -1.28 6.88 5.91
C MET A 67 -1.17 6.44 4.45
N ILE A 68 -1.20 7.39 3.51
CA ILE A 68 -1.00 7.14 2.09
C ILE A 68 0.35 6.46 1.84
N GLY A 69 1.43 6.98 2.45
CA GLY A 69 2.77 6.40 2.33
C GLY A 69 2.84 4.94 2.78
N GLN A 70 2.18 4.58 3.89
CA GLN A 70 2.12 3.19 4.35
C GLN A 70 1.34 2.29 3.38
N VAL A 71 0.20 2.76 2.86
CA VAL A 71 -0.59 2.01 1.88
C VAL A 71 0.22 1.74 0.61
N VAL A 72 0.88 2.77 0.06
CA VAL A 72 1.76 2.61 -1.11
C VAL A 72 2.90 1.65 -0.82
N LYS A 73 3.54 1.77 0.34
CA LYS A 73 4.60 0.87 0.77
C LYS A 73 4.14 -0.59 0.79
N ILE A 74 2.96 -0.88 1.34
CA ILE A 74 2.39 -2.25 1.35
C ILE A 74 2.18 -2.73 -0.09
N LEU A 75 1.61 -1.88 -0.94
CA LEU A 75 1.33 -2.18 -2.35
C LEU A 75 2.59 -2.44 -3.20
N GLU A 76 3.76 -1.93 -2.80
CA GLU A 76 5.02 -2.23 -3.50
C GLU A 76 5.46 -3.70 -3.38
N TYR A 77 5.02 -4.38 -2.32
CA TYR A 77 5.35 -5.79 -2.08
C TYR A 77 4.30 -6.75 -2.63
N VAL A 78 3.14 -6.24 -3.07
CA VAL A 78 2.06 -7.09 -3.62
C VAL A 78 2.44 -7.58 -5.02
N LYS A 79 2.22 -8.88 -5.23
CA LYS A 79 2.30 -9.54 -6.52
C LYS A 79 1.03 -10.33 -6.79
N ILE A 80 0.55 -10.29 -8.03
CA ILE A 80 -0.51 -11.17 -8.53
C ILE A 80 0.10 -12.02 -9.64
N ASN A 81 -0.01 -13.34 -9.53
CA ASN A 81 0.59 -14.28 -10.49
C ASN A 81 2.09 -13.98 -10.71
N ASP A 82 2.83 -13.78 -9.62
CA ASP A 82 4.26 -13.39 -9.57
C ASP A 82 4.64 -12.06 -10.24
N LYS A 83 3.67 -11.32 -10.75
CA LYS A 83 3.88 -10.01 -11.38
C LYS A 83 3.57 -8.89 -10.40
N LYS A 84 4.41 -7.84 -10.43
CA LYS A 84 4.12 -6.60 -9.70
C LYS A 84 2.85 -5.97 -10.28
N ILE A 85 2.03 -5.42 -9.38
CA ILE A 85 0.85 -4.66 -9.78
C ILE A 85 1.25 -3.34 -10.46
N SER A 86 0.46 -2.90 -11.43
CA SER A 86 0.71 -1.68 -12.20
C SER A 86 0.55 -0.43 -11.33
N GLY A 87 1.17 0.69 -11.74
CA GLY A 87 1.01 1.98 -11.05
C GLY A 87 -0.45 2.44 -10.99
N SER A 88 -1.22 2.22 -12.06
CA SER A 88 -2.65 2.54 -12.09
C SER A 88 -3.47 1.71 -11.09
N ASN A 89 -3.21 0.40 -10.98
CA ASN A 89 -3.86 -0.45 -9.99
C ASN A 89 -3.45 -0.05 -8.56
N LYS A 90 -2.17 0.29 -8.33
CA LYS A 90 -1.72 0.81 -7.02
C LYS A 90 -2.48 2.08 -6.63
N LYS A 91 -2.59 3.04 -7.55
CA LYS A 91 -3.27 4.31 -7.30
C LYS A 91 -4.75 4.09 -6.96
N ALA A 92 -5.47 3.34 -7.79
CA ALA A 92 -6.89 3.07 -7.60
C ALA A 92 -7.17 2.34 -6.26
N VAL A 93 -6.38 1.30 -5.97
CA VAL A 93 -6.50 0.56 -4.71
C VAL A 93 -6.15 1.43 -3.52
N ALA A 94 -5.07 2.22 -3.59
CA ALA A 94 -4.64 3.06 -2.49
C ALA A 94 -5.67 4.16 -2.15
N LEU A 95 -6.28 4.77 -3.17
CA LEU A 95 -7.38 5.73 -2.99
C LEU A 95 -8.55 5.10 -2.24
N HIS A 96 -8.96 3.92 -2.69
CA HIS A 96 -10.08 3.21 -2.10
C HIS A 96 -9.79 2.78 -0.65
N VAL A 97 -8.64 2.13 -0.44
CA VAL A 97 -8.20 1.67 0.89
C VAL A 97 -8.06 2.85 1.84
N GLY A 98 -7.47 3.97 1.42
CA GLY A 98 -7.33 5.14 2.29
C GLY A 98 -8.67 5.71 2.76
N ARG A 99 -9.67 5.80 1.88
CA ARG A 99 -11.04 6.20 2.28
C ARG A 99 -11.67 5.22 3.26
N LEU A 100 -11.53 3.91 2.99
CA LEU A 100 -12.05 2.86 3.86
C LEU A 100 -11.42 2.92 5.27
N LEU A 101 -10.11 3.14 5.33
CA LEU A 101 -9.37 3.27 6.59
C LEU A 101 -9.83 4.48 7.41
N ILE A 102 -10.00 5.64 6.78
CA ILE A 102 -10.54 6.83 7.48
C ILE A 102 -11.93 6.53 8.04
N LYS A 103 -12.79 5.87 7.26
CA LYS A 103 -14.16 5.53 7.67
C LYS A 103 -14.20 4.55 8.83
N GLU A 104 -13.38 3.51 8.81
CA GLU A 104 -13.43 2.42 9.80
C GLU A 104 -12.58 2.68 11.06
N VAL A 105 -11.45 3.36 10.94
CA VAL A 105 -10.52 3.54 12.06
C VAL A 105 -10.86 4.79 12.87
N VAL A 106 -11.34 5.86 12.23
CA VAL A 106 -11.65 7.13 12.89
C VAL A 106 -13.08 7.11 13.43
N GLN A 107 -13.19 6.94 14.75
CA GLN A 107 -14.48 6.83 15.44
C GLN A 107 -15.19 8.19 15.61
N GLU A 108 -14.43 9.27 15.81
CA GLU A 108 -14.97 10.61 15.99
C GLU A 108 -15.46 11.20 14.65
N GLU A 109 -16.75 11.49 14.56
CA GLU A 109 -17.40 11.99 13.34
C GLU A 109 -16.77 13.28 12.81
N GLY A 110 -16.52 14.27 13.68
CA GLY A 110 -15.96 15.56 13.26
C GLY A 110 -14.55 15.42 12.68
N MET A 111 -13.70 14.62 13.33
CA MET A 111 -12.37 14.29 12.84
C MET A 111 -12.43 13.49 11.54
N ARG A 112 -13.32 12.50 11.45
CA ARG A 112 -13.52 11.68 10.25
C ARG A 112 -13.90 12.53 9.04
N GLN A 113 -14.88 13.43 9.17
CA GLN A 113 -15.28 14.33 8.09
C GLN A 113 -14.12 15.22 7.64
N LYS A 114 -13.39 15.80 8.60
CA LYS A 114 -12.20 16.62 8.30
C LYS A 114 -11.13 15.81 7.55
N LEU A 115 -10.84 14.59 7.98
CA LEU A 115 -9.86 13.71 7.33
C LEU A 115 -10.30 13.32 5.92
N VAL A 116 -11.58 12.98 5.71
CA VAL A 116 -12.12 12.68 4.37
C VAL A 116 -11.96 13.89 3.45
N MET A 117 -12.32 15.09 3.91
CA MET A 117 -12.18 16.31 3.10
C MET A 117 -10.73 16.58 2.70
N VAL A 118 -9.80 16.47 3.64
CA VAL A 118 -8.36 16.65 3.35
C VAL A 118 -7.86 15.56 2.42
N TYR A 119 -8.26 14.30 2.67
CA TYR A 119 -7.88 13.17 1.83
C TYR A 119 -8.31 13.37 0.37
N ASP A 120 -9.57 13.75 0.15
CA ASP A 120 -10.10 13.98 -1.19
C ASP A 120 -9.40 15.14 -1.92
N ALA A 121 -8.86 16.11 -1.18
CA ALA A 121 -8.13 17.23 -1.75
C ALA A 121 -6.67 16.88 -2.12
N VAL A 122 -6.00 15.99 -1.38
CA VAL A 122 -4.53 15.80 -1.50
C VAL A 122 -4.11 14.41 -1.95
N ALA A 123 -4.94 13.39 -1.77
CA ALA A 123 -4.52 12.00 -1.89
C ALA A 123 -4.09 11.62 -3.30
N ASP A 124 -4.83 12.09 -4.31
CA ASP A 124 -4.58 11.75 -5.71
C ASP A 124 -3.18 12.17 -6.17
N GLN A 125 -2.85 13.45 -5.98
CA GLN A 125 -1.54 14.00 -6.32
C GLN A 125 -0.42 13.40 -5.46
N THR A 126 -0.68 13.18 -4.17
CA THR A 126 0.31 12.58 -3.26
C THR A 126 0.64 11.15 -3.70
N LEU A 127 -0.37 10.37 -4.11
CA LEU A 127 -0.20 9.02 -4.60
C LEU A 127 0.60 8.96 -5.90
N GLU A 128 0.33 9.86 -6.84
CA GLU A 128 1.12 9.96 -8.08
C GLU A 128 2.59 10.17 -7.77
N VAL A 129 2.90 11.19 -6.95
CA VAL A 129 4.29 11.50 -6.56
C VAL A 129 4.96 10.30 -5.89
N LEU A 130 4.29 9.64 -4.95
CA LEU A 130 4.88 8.52 -4.23
C LEU A 130 5.08 7.28 -5.12
N ILE A 131 4.15 6.99 -6.02
CA ILE A 131 4.27 5.88 -6.98
C ILE A 131 5.41 6.15 -7.97
N ASP A 132 5.53 7.38 -8.47
CA ASP A 132 6.59 7.78 -9.38
C ASP A 132 7.96 7.71 -8.70
N VAL A 133 8.10 8.26 -7.50
CA VAL A 133 9.34 8.20 -6.72
C VAL A 133 9.71 6.75 -6.43
N SER A 134 8.75 5.91 -6.04
CA SER A 134 8.97 4.48 -5.82
C SER A 134 9.50 3.79 -7.08
N HIS A 135 8.96 4.12 -8.26
CA HIS A 135 9.43 3.57 -9.52
C HIS A 135 10.85 4.03 -9.87
N VAL A 136 11.14 5.33 -9.73
CA VAL A 136 12.45 5.91 -9.99
C VAL A 136 13.52 5.34 -9.06
N VAL A 137 13.25 5.28 -7.75
CA VAL A 137 14.21 4.72 -6.78
C VAL A 137 14.46 3.24 -7.07
N ASN A 138 13.41 2.46 -7.35
CA ASN A 138 13.55 1.04 -7.66
C ASN A 138 14.36 0.76 -8.94
N THR A 139 14.30 1.65 -9.94
CA THR A 139 15.09 1.51 -11.17
C THR A 139 16.54 1.92 -10.92
N LYS A 140 16.76 3.08 -10.29
CA LYS A 140 18.12 3.60 -10.01
C LYS A 140 18.93 2.70 -9.07
N VAL A 141 18.31 2.10 -8.05
CA VAL A 141 19.01 1.17 -7.16
C VAL A 141 19.45 -0.10 -7.91
N LYS A 142 18.64 -0.59 -8.85
CA LYS A 142 19.03 -1.73 -9.70
C LYS A 142 20.21 -1.38 -10.59
N ASP A 143 20.19 -0.21 -11.21
CA ASP A 143 21.29 0.26 -12.08
C ASP A 143 22.62 0.34 -11.30
N VAL A 144 22.60 0.88 -10.08
CA VAL A 144 23.78 0.95 -9.21
C VAL A 144 24.27 -0.44 -8.80
N ALA A 145 23.35 -1.33 -8.41
CA ALA A 145 23.70 -2.70 -8.03
C ALA A 145 24.33 -3.49 -9.20
N SER A 146 23.78 -3.34 -10.41
CA SER A 146 24.32 -3.94 -11.63
C SER A 146 25.67 -3.32 -12.02
N SER A 147 25.84 -2.01 -11.85
CA SER A 147 27.12 -1.33 -12.08
C SER A 147 28.21 -1.82 -11.12
N CYS A 148 27.92 -1.97 -9.83
CA CYS A 148 28.86 -2.53 -8.85
C CYS A 148 29.25 -3.97 -9.18
N TYR A 149 28.31 -4.82 -9.60
CA TYR A 149 28.61 -6.21 -10.00
C TYR A 149 29.55 -6.28 -11.21
N SER A 150 29.38 -5.39 -12.19
CA SER A 150 30.27 -5.33 -13.36
C SER A 150 31.70 -4.91 -13.00
N TRP A 151 31.87 -4.08 -11.97
CA TRP A 151 33.18 -3.63 -11.49
C TRP A 151 33.88 -4.64 -10.58
N ILE A 152 33.12 -5.41 -9.79
CA ILE A 152 33.68 -6.40 -8.85
C ILE A 152 33.99 -7.73 -9.55
N CYS A 153 33.21 -8.12 -10.57
CA CYS A 153 33.43 -9.36 -11.34
C CYS A 153 34.21 -9.15 -12.66
N GLY A 154 34.65 -7.92 -12.94
CA GLY A 154 35.39 -7.54 -14.15
C GLY A 154 36.92 -7.40 -13.95
N ILE A 155 37.46 -7.87 -12.83
CA ILE A 155 38.90 -8.04 -12.55
C ILE A 155 39.16 -9.54 -12.33
#